data_AF-A0A6B1D8K6-F1
#
_entry.id   AF-A0A6B1D8K6-F1
#
_cell.length_a   1.000
_cell.length_b   1.000
_cell.length_c   1.000
_cell.angle_alpha   90.00
_cell.angle_beta   90.00
_cell.angle_gamma   90.00
#
_symmetry.space_group_name_H-M   'P 1'
#
loop_
_entity.id
_entity.type
_entity.pdbx_description
1 polymer ?
#
loop_
_entity_poly.entity_id
_entity_poly.type
_entity_poly.pdbx_seq_one_letter_code
_entity_poly.pdbx_strand_id
1 'polypeptide(L)'
;MRIPRPWRDPLAAGRLLLLSTFPDSLRRSTAASASRRNACVAALAHRILILHAAQGGKTETLCQQALATAKPVYALPSPHNAHLIALGAQPIPPDGPSALLPD
;
A
#
# COMPACT_ATOMS: atom_id res chain seq x y z
N MET A 1 -19.39 -4.03 12.02
CA MET A 1 -18.05 -3.56 12.47
C MET A 1 -18.23 -2.43 13.48
N ARG A 2 -17.55 -2.44 14.63
CA ARG A 2 -17.60 -1.32 15.59
C ARG A 2 -16.57 -0.27 15.19
N ILE A 3 -17.03 0.95 14.89
CA ILE A 3 -16.14 2.05 14.49
C ILE A 3 -15.42 2.63 15.72
N PRO A 4 -14.08 2.65 15.73
CA PRO A 4 -13.29 3.28 16.80
C PRO A 4 -13.69 4.75 16.99
N ARG A 5 -13.74 5.23 18.24
CA ARG A 5 -14.11 6.63 18.53
C ARG A 5 -13.30 7.65 17.72
N PRO A 6 -11.96 7.54 17.57
CA PRO A 6 -11.18 8.51 16.81
C PRO A 6 -11.54 8.61 15.32
N TRP A 7 -12.28 7.63 14.77
CA TRP A 7 -12.64 7.61 13.36
C TRP A 7 -13.99 8.25 13.08
N ARG A 8 -14.82 8.46 14.11
CA ARG A 8 -16.21 8.94 13.94
C ARG A 8 -16.27 10.34 13.35
N ASP A 9 -15.53 11.29 13.92
CA ASP A 9 -15.57 12.67 13.45
C ASP A 9 -14.97 12.83 12.04
N PRO A 10 -13.82 12.19 11.70
CA PRO A 10 -13.33 12.17 10.32
C PRO A 10 -14.31 11.54 9.32
N LEU A 11 -15.03 10.47 9.71
CA LEU A 11 -16.06 9.85 8.87
C LEU A 11 -17.24 10.79 8.64
N ALA A 12 -17.77 11.39 9.71
CA ALA A 12 -18.88 12.35 9.61
C ALA A 12 -18.51 13.59 8.80
N ALA A 13 -17.26 14.04 8.90
CA ALA A 13 -16.73 15.18 8.15
C ALA A 13 -16.28 14.83 6.71
N GLY A 14 -16.45 13.59 6.25
CA GLY A 14 -16.03 13.17 4.90
C GLY A 14 -14.51 13.14 4.66
N ARG A 15 -13.70 13.20 5.72
CA ARG A 15 -12.22 13.16 5.68
C ARG A 15 -11.64 11.75 5.82
N LEU A 16 -12.48 10.76 6.11
CA LEU A 16 -12.11 9.35 6.17
C LEU A 16 -13.15 8.53 5.42
N LEU A 17 -12.69 7.57 4.62
CA LEU A 17 -13.51 6.58 3.93
C LEU A 17 -13.08 5.17 4.35
N LEU A 18 -14.03 4.33 4.74
CA LEU A 18 -13.80 2.91 5.00
C LEU A 18 -14.33 2.08 3.82
N LEU A 19 -13.44 1.37 3.15
CA LEU A 19 -13.75 0.50 2.03
C LEU A 19 -13.50 -0.96 2.42
N SER A 20 -14.47 -1.83 2.12
CA SER A 20 -14.32 -3.28 2.19
C SER A 20 -14.71 -3.88 0.85
N THR A 21 -13.84 -4.71 0.29
CA THR A 21 -14.16 -5.54 -0.88
C THR A 21 -14.67 -6.92 -0.48
N PHE A 22 -14.91 -7.17 0.81
CA PHE A 22 -15.28 -8.47 1.35
C PHE A 22 -16.76 -8.56 1.71
N PRO A 23 -17.37 -9.74 1.59
CA PRO A 23 -18.75 -9.95 2.03
C PRO A 23 -18.85 -9.83 3.55
N ASP A 24 -20.03 -9.47 4.03
CA ASP A 24 -20.35 -9.38 5.46
C ASP A 24 -20.25 -10.72 6.19
N SER A 25 -20.10 -11.85 5.49
CA SER A 25 -19.86 -13.16 6.09
C SER A 25 -18.39 -13.39 6.50
N LEU A 26 -17.45 -12.62 5.96
CA LEU A 26 -16.03 -12.78 6.28
C LEU A 26 -15.75 -12.27 7.70
N ARG A 27 -15.44 -13.19 8.63
CA ARG A 27 -15.19 -12.87 10.05
C ARG A 27 -13.71 -12.88 10.44
N ARG A 28 -12.91 -13.75 9.82
CA ARG A 28 -11.49 -13.96 10.15
C ARG A 28 -10.60 -13.44 9.04
N SER A 29 -9.58 -12.65 9.41
CA SER A 29 -8.51 -12.28 8.51
C SER A 29 -7.56 -13.46 8.27
N THR A 30 -7.19 -13.69 7.02
CA THR A 30 -6.23 -14.70 6.59
C THR A 30 -5.13 -14.06 5.76
N ALA A 31 -4.07 -14.81 5.47
CA ALA A 31 -3.04 -14.37 4.52
C ALA A 31 -3.65 -14.04 3.14
N ALA A 32 -4.59 -14.85 2.66
CA ALA A 32 -5.25 -14.63 1.38
C ALA A 32 -6.12 -13.36 1.38
N SER A 33 -6.89 -13.12 2.45
CA SER A 33 -7.71 -11.90 2.56
C SER A 33 -6.83 -10.66 2.71
N ALA A 34 -5.69 -10.76 3.42
CA ALA A 34 -4.72 -9.67 3.51
C ALA A 34 -4.11 -9.33 2.14
N SER A 35 -3.71 -10.33 1.36
CA SER A 35 -3.20 -10.13 0.00
C SER A 35 -4.23 -9.46 -0.92
N ARG A 36 -5.50 -9.94 -0.90
CA ARG A 36 -6.59 -9.33 -1.67
C ARG A 36 -6.87 -7.88 -1.27
N ARG A 37 -6.85 -7.58 0.03
CA ARG A 37 -7.00 -6.20 0.53
C ARG A 37 -5.85 -5.33 0.05
N ASN A 38 -4.60 -5.81 0.12
CA ASN A 38 -3.45 -5.05 -0.33
C ASN A 38 -3.46 -4.81 -1.85
N ALA A 39 -3.90 -5.79 -2.65
CA ALA A 39 -4.09 -5.61 -4.08
C ALA A 39 -5.12 -4.51 -4.39
N CYS A 40 -6.23 -4.46 -3.64
CA CYS A 40 -7.20 -3.35 -3.75
C CYS A 40 -6.58 -2.00 -3.41
N VAL A 41 -5.81 -1.91 -2.32
CA VAL A 41 -5.11 -0.67 -1.94
C VAL A 41 -4.13 -0.23 -3.03
N ALA A 42 -3.35 -1.16 -3.59
CA ALA A 42 -2.40 -0.88 -4.67
C ALA A 42 -3.10 -0.40 -5.96
N ALA A 43 -4.26 -0.98 -6.28
CA ALA A 43 -5.05 -0.56 -7.44
C ALA A 43 -5.59 0.87 -7.29
N LEU A 44 -6.08 1.22 -6.10
CA LEU A 44 -6.62 2.55 -5.78
C LEU A 44 -5.54 3.63 -5.67
N ALA A 45 -4.33 3.27 -5.24
CA ALA A 45 -3.24 4.21 -5.05
C ALA A 45 -2.78 4.78 -6.41
N HIS A 46 -2.48 6.08 -6.45
CA HIS A 46 -1.84 6.67 -7.62
C HIS A 46 -0.34 6.32 -7.66
N ARG A 47 0.30 6.26 -6.50
CA ARG A 47 1.71 5.92 -6.28
C ARG A 47 1.81 5.08 -5.01
N ILE A 48 2.79 4.16 -4.95
CA ILE A 48 3.03 3.31 -3.78
C ILE A 48 4.40 3.64 -3.21
N LEU A 49 4.50 3.83 -1.89
CA LEU A 49 5.77 4.00 -1.18
C LEU A 49 6.01 2.82 -0.25
N ILE A 50 7.16 2.15 -0.42
CA ILE A 50 7.59 1.03 0.40
C ILE A 50 8.72 1.48 1.32
N LEU A 51 8.42 1.53 2.62
CA LEU A 51 9.44 1.78 3.64
C LEU A 51 10.34 0.56 3.82
N HIS A 52 9.74 -0.63 3.81
CA HIS A 52 10.44 -1.90 3.97
C HIS A 52 9.69 -3.05 3.29
N ALA A 53 10.43 -3.91 2.60
CA ALA A 53 9.99 -5.24 2.22
C ALA A 53 11.08 -6.26 2.52
N ALA A 54 10.68 -7.48 2.92
CA ALA A 54 11.59 -8.61 2.95
C ALA A 54 11.65 -9.24 1.55
N GLN A 55 12.86 -9.65 1.14
CA GLN A 55 13.06 -10.36 -0.13
C GLN A 55 12.26 -11.66 -0.16
N GLY A 56 11.55 -11.93 -1.26
CA GLY A 56 10.63 -13.07 -1.41
C GLY A 56 9.35 -12.96 -0.54
N GLY A 57 9.14 -11.82 0.12
CA GLY A 57 7.98 -11.57 0.97
C GLY A 57 6.73 -11.15 0.20
N LYS A 58 5.58 -11.14 0.88
CA LYS A 58 4.28 -10.75 0.29
C LYS A 58 4.24 -9.31 -0.21
N THR A 59 5.01 -8.42 0.42
CA THR A 59 5.14 -7.02 -0.03
C THR A 59 5.91 -6.93 -1.34
N GLU A 60 6.97 -7.72 -1.52
CA GLU A 60 7.70 -7.81 -2.79
C GLU A 60 6.78 -8.32 -3.91
N THR A 61 6.02 -9.39 -3.66
CA THR A 61 5.05 -9.91 -4.63
C THR A 61 4.01 -8.86 -5.03
N LEU A 62 3.51 -8.06 -4.08
CA LEU A 62 2.61 -6.95 -4.37
C LEU A 62 3.28 -5.88 -5.25
N CYS A 63 4.55 -5.56 -4.98
CA CYS A 63 5.31 -4.59 -5.78
C CYS A 63 5.53 -5.09 -7.21
N GLN A 64 5.85 -6.37 -7.39
CA GLN A 64 5.97 -6.99 -8.71
C GLN A 64 4.68 -6.86 -9.52
N GLN A 65 3.53 -7.12 -8.89
CA GLN A 65 2.21 -6.96 -9.53
C GLN A 65 1.91 -5.50 -9.89
N ALA A 66 2.24 -4.56 -8.99
CA ALA A 66 2.08 -3.13 -9.24
C ALA A 66 2.98 -2.66 -10.41
N LEU A 67 4.24 -3.06 -10.43
CA LEU A 67 5.19 -2.72 -11.50
C LEU A 67 4.77 -3.33 -12.85
N ALA A 68 4.28 -4.56 -12.86
CA ALA A 68 3.74 -5.22 -14.05
C ALA A 68 2.52 -4.50 -14.65
N THR A 69 1.81 -3.68 -13.85
CA THR A 69 0.69 -2.85 -14.31
C THR A 69 1.09 -1.38 -14.50
N ALA A 70 2.40 -1.11 -14.64
CA ALA A 70 2.97 0.23 -14.80
C ALA A 70 2.61 1.22 -13.68
N LYS A 71 2.27 0.72 -12.48
CA LYS A 71 2.03 1.57 -11.31
C LYS A 71 3.37 2.11 -10.78
N PRO A 72 3.49 3.42 -10.48
CA PRO A 72 4.68 3.95 -9.84
C PRO A 72 4.87 3.36 -8.43
N VAL A 73 5.99 2.68 -8.23
CA VAL A 73 6.41 2.15 -6.92
C VAL A 73 7.71 2.84 -6.52
N TYR A 74 7.72 3.42 -5.34
CA TYR A 74 8.86 4.03 -4.69
C TYR A 74 9.33 3.19 -3.51
N ALA A 75 10.62 3.16 -3.24
CA ALA A 75 11.19 2.45 -2.11
C ALA A 75 12.22 3.32 -1.38
N LEU A 76 12.30 3.17 -0.05
CA LEU A 76 13.37 3.79 0.73
C LEU A 76 14.73 3.16 0.35
N PRO A 77 15.75 3.94 -0.03
CA PRO A 77 17.09 3.44 -0.35
C PRO A 77 17.69 2.78 0.89
N SER A 78 17.71 1.46 0.90
CA SER A 78 18.31 0.67 1.96
C SER A 78 18.69 -0.70 1.42
N PRO A 79 19.64 -1.42 2.06
CA PRO A 79 19.97 -2.79 1.69
C PRO A 79 18.72 -3.71 1.69
N HIS A 80 17.78 -3.46 2.59
CA HIS A 80 16.54 -4.24 2.69
C HIS A 80 15.62 -4.07 1.48
N ASN A 81 15.62 -2.92 0.81
CA ASN A 81 14.78 -2.67 -0.36
C ASN A 81 15.54 -2.75 -1.70
N ALA A 82 16.83 -3.09 -1.68
CA ALA A 82 17.66 -3.14 -2.89
C ALA A 82 17.06 -4.06 -3.97
N HIS A 83 16.44 -5.17 -3.56
CA HIS A 83 15.73 -6.09 -4.44
C HIS A 83 14.53 -5.43 -5.14
N LEU A 84 13.80 -4.52 -4.49
CA LEU A 84 12.71 -3.79 -5.12
C LEU A 84 13.22 -2.80 -6.16
N ILE A 85 14.33 -2.12 -5.87
CA ILE A 85 14.96 -1.19 -6.81
C ILE A 85 15.43 -1.95 -8.05
N ALA A 86 16.05 -3.12 -7.86
CA ALA A 86 16.44 -4.01 -8.95
C ALA A 86 15.24 -4.50 -9.80
N LEU A 87 14.06 -4.63 -9.20
CA LEU A 87 12.81 -4.98 -9.89
C LEU A 87 12.17 -3.80 -10.65
N GLY A 88 12.67 -2.58 -10.47
CA GLY A 88 12.17 -1.37 -11.14
C GLY A 88 11.43 -0.38 -10.24
N ALA A 89 11.42 -0.57 -8.92
CA ALA A 89 10.97 0.47 -8.01
C ALA A 89 11.96 1.66 -8.02
N GLN A 90 11.43 2.88 -7.94
CA GLN A 90 12.23 4.10 -7.90
C GLN A 90 12.68 4.38 -6.45
N PRO A 91 13.94 4.77 -6.21
CA PRO A 91 14.31 5.29 -4.90
C PRO A 91 13.49 6.55 -4.59
N ILE A 92 13.05 6.71 -3.35
CA ILE A 92 12.42 7.97 -2.92
C ILE A 92 13.41 9.13 -3.07
N PRO A 93 12.96 10.34 -3.49
CA PRO A 93 13.82 11.51 -3.56
C PRO A 93 14.44 11.86 -2.20
N PRO A 94 15.62 12.50 -2.19
CA PRO A 94 16.28 12.93 -0.95
C PRO A 94 15.43 13.94 -0.15
N ASP A 95 14.58 14.72 -0.83
CA ASP A 95 13.67 15.69 -0.22
C ASP A 95 12.43 15.02 0.44
N GLY A 96 12.37 13.68 0.42
CA GLY A 96 11.36 12.88 1.08
C GLY A 96 10.08 12.67 0.25
N PRO A 97 9.03 12.10 0.87
CA PRO A 97 7.82 11.68 0.17
C PRO A 97 6.97 12.86 -0.29
N SER A 98 7.19 14.06 0.24
CA SER A 98 6.46 15.28 -0.17
C SER A 98 6.71 15.60 -1.64
N ALA A 99 7.91 15.32 -2.16
CA ALA A 99 8.23 15.45 -3.59
C ALA A 99 7.46 14.45 -4.48
N LEU A 100 6.78 13.46 -3.89
CA LEU A 100 5.96 12.48 -4.60
C LEU A 100 4.47 12.84 -4.61
N LEU A 101 4.05 13.89 -3.91
CA LEU A 101 2.68 14.38 -3.96
C LEU A 101 2.58 15.41 -5.10
N PRO A 102 1.51 15.40 -5.92
CA PRO A 102 1.22 16.53 -6.78
C PRO A 102 0.86 17.75 -5.92
N ASP A 103 1.10 18.95 -6.48
CA ASP A 103 0.58 20.22 -5.94
C ASP A 103 -0.95 20.23 -5.81
#